data_AF-A0A378AN09-F1
#
_entry.id   AF-A0A378AN09-F1
#
_cell.length_a   1.000
_cell.length_b   1.000
_cell.length_c   1.000
_cell.angle_alpha   90.00
_cell.angle_beta   90.00
_cell.angle_gamma   90.00
#
_symmetry.space_group_name_H-M   'P 1'
#
loop_
_entity.id
_entity.type
_entity.pdbx_description
1 polymer ?
#
loop_
_entity_poly.entity_id
_entity_poly.type
_entity_poly.pdbx_seq_one_letter_code
_entity_poly.pdbx_strand_id
1 'polypeptide(L)'
;MLAPFVSESFKKHRKIAEEWQIPDAEGYARARTEKECYDAFQSLEYEVNTLHTANGQTPFVTFGFGLGTSWESRLIQQSILRNRIAGLGKNRKNRGVPETGCSRSATA
;
A
#
# COMPACT_ATOMS: atom_id res chain seq x y z
N MET A 1 -1.16 2.72 12.89
CA MET A 1 -0.54 4.04 12.67
C MET A 1 -1.08 4.74 11.41
N LEU A 2 -1.19 4.06 10.25
CA LEU A 2 -1.72 4.67 9.01
C LEU A 2 -3.25 4.62 8.84
N ALA A 3 -3.93 3.70 9.54
CA ALA A 3 -5.39 3.55 9.50
C ALA A 3 -6.19 4.86 9.67
N PRO A 4 -5.91 5.76 10.65
CA PRO A 4 -6.69 6.99 10.79
C PRO A 4 -6.58 7.92 9.59
N PHE A 5 -5.45 7.93 8.87
CA PHE A 5 -5.28 8.75 7.67
C PHE A 5 -6.18 8.26 6.53
N VAL A 6 -6.34 6.95 6.39
CA VAL A 6 -7.27 6.34 5.43
C VAL A 6 -8.72 6.72 5.77
N SER A 7 -9.09 6.69 7.06
CA SER A 7 -10.41 7.13 7.51
C SER A 7 -10.66 8.61 7.21
N GLU A 8 -9.66 9.49 7.38
CA GLU A 8 -9.77 10.91 7.04
C GLU A 8 -9.89 11.14 5.53
N SER A 9 -9.12 10.42 4.70
CA SER A 9 -9.27 10.48 3.24
C SER A 9 -10.66 10.01 2.80
N PHE A 10 -11.20 8.95 3.40
CA PHE A 10 -12.57 8.50 3.13
C PHE A 10 -13.63 9.56 3.47
N LYS A 11 -13.51 10.22 4.63
CA LYS A 11 -14.41 11.32 5.01
C LYS A 11 -14.35 12.48 4.02
N LYS A 12 -13.16 12.84 3.53
CA LYS A 12 -12.99 13.88 2.50
C LYS A 12 -13.70 13.50 1.21
N HIS A 13 -13.47 12.30 0.69
CA HIS A 13 -14.11 11.86 -0.56
C HIS A 13 -15.62 11.72 -0.41
N ARG A 14 -16.11 11.34 0.77
CA ARG A 14 -17.54 11.32 1.06
C ARG A 14 -18.15 12.71 1.04
N LYS A 15 -17.51 13.71 1.64
CA LYS A 15 -17.97 15.11 1.57
C LYS A 15 -18.03 15.61 0.12
N ILE A 16 -17.00 15.31 -0.67
CA ILE A 16 -17.00 15.64 -2.10
C ILE A 16 -18.16 14.92 -2.80
N ALA A 17 -18.40 13.66 -2.53
CA ALA A 17 -19.53 12.96 -3.15
C ALA A 17 -20.89 13.55 -2.78
N GLU A 18 -21.05 14.02 -1.53
CA GLU A 18 -22.25 14.71 -1.05
C GLU A 18 -22.41 16.09 -1.72
N GLU A 19 -21.32 16.87 -1.83
CA GLU A 19 -21.30 18.18 -2.52
C GLU A 19 -21.70 18.06 -4.00
N TRP A 20 -21.25 17.01 -4.66
CA TRP A 20 -21.50 16.76 -6.09
C TRP A 20 -22.73 15.87 -6.34
N GLN A 21 -23.48 15.53 -5.29
CA GLN A 21 -24.68 14.67 -5.34
C GLN A 21 -24.48 13.36 -6.13
N ILE A 22 -23.35 12.68 -5.88
CA ILE A 22 -23.07 11.40 -6.51
C ILE A 22 -24.06 10.36 -5.96
N PRO A 23 -24.76 9.61 -6.82
CA PRO A 23 -25.81 8.68 -6.39
C PRO A 23 -25.32 7.56 -5.45
N ASP A 24 -24.04 7.20 -5.53
CA ASP A 24 -23.37 6.30 -4.59
C ASP A 24 -22.17 6.99 -3.93
N ALA A 25 -22.45 7.81 -2.91
CA ALA A 25 -21.42 8.56 -2.20
C ALA A 25 -20.44 7.66 -1.43
N GLU A 26 -20.91 6.54 -0.90
CA GLU A 26 -20.09 5.61 -0.13
C GLU A 26 -19.16 4.80 -1.03
N GLY A 27 -19.69 4.26 -2.13
CA GLY A 27 -18.89 3.56 -3.14
C GLY A 27 -17.89 4.47 -3.83
N TYR A 28 -18.27 5.72 -4.13
CA TYR A 28 -17.34 6.73 -4.63
C TYR A 28 -16.21 6.98 -3.63
N ALA A 29 -16.55 7.26 -2.37
CA ALA A 29 -15.56 7.54 -1.35
C ALA A 29 -14.58 6.38 -1.17
N ARG A 30 -15.11 5.14 -1.11
CA ARG A 30 -14.31 3.94 -0.97
C ARG A 30 -13.38 3.71 -2.16
N ALA A 31 -13.88 3.83 -3.38
CA ALA A 31 -13.08 3.65 -4.59
C ALA A 31 -11.97 4.71 -4.71
N ARG A 32 -12.26 5.96 -4.34
CA ARG A 32 -11.26 7.04 -4.35
C ARG A 32 -10.21 6.85 -3.26
N THR A 33 -10.61 6.46 -2.06
CA THR A 33 -9.67 6.12 -0.98
C THR A 33 -8.79 4.92 -1.34
N GLU A 34 -9.34 3.88 -1.98
CA GLU A 34 -8.57 2.72 -2.44
C GLU A 34 -7.51 3.13 -3.47
N LYS A 35 -7.91 3.93 -4.45
CA LYS A 35 -7.00 4.45 -5.47
C LYS A 35 -5.89 5.32 -4.87
N GLU A 36 -6.25 6.28 -4.01
CA GLU A 36 -5.30 7.17 -3.35
C GLU A 36 -4.29 6.39 -2.50
N CYS A 37 -4.76 5.37 -1.78
CA CYS A 37 -3.90 4.51 -0.97
C CYS A 37 -2.91 3.73 -1.85
N TYR A 38 -3.37 3.15 -2.95
CA TYR A 38 -2.54 2.43 -3.91
C TYR A 38 -1.46 3.34 -4.53
N ASP A 39 -1.86 4.51 -5.03
CA ASP A 39 -0.98 5.49 -5.68
C ASP A 39 0.07 6.05 -4.70
N ALA A 40 -0.31 6.27 -3.43
CA ALA A 40 0.60 6.72 -2.38
C ALA A 40 1.71 5.71 -2.10
N PHE A 41 1.37 4.42 -1.95
CA PHE A 41 2.37 3.38 -1.76
C PHE A 41 3.19 3.13 -3.03
N GLN A 42 2.62 3.37 -4.21
CA GLN A 42 3.35 3.20 -5.47
C GLN A 42 4.42 4.28 -5.62
N SER A 43 4.05 5.52 -5.30
CA SER A 43 4.96 6.66 -5.29
C SER A 43 6.07 6.46 -4.28
N LEU A 44 5.72 6.01 -3.06
CA LEU A 44 6.70 5.68 -2.03
C LEU A 44 7.68 4.59 -2.49
N GLU A 45 7.17 3.52 -3.11
CA GLU A 45 8.04 2.45 -3.63
C GLU A 45 8.94 2.96 -4.77
N TYR A 46 8.42 3.80 -5.67
CA TYR A 46 9.21 4.41 -6.74
C TYR A 46 10.29 5.35 -6.18
N GLU A 47 9.97 6.22 -5.23
CA GLU A 47 10.93 7.09 -4.56
C GLU A 47 12.03 6.28 -3.89
N VAL A 48 11.67 5.28 -3.08
CA VAL A 48 12.62 4.39 -2.41
C VAL A 48 13.56 3.70 -3.40
N ASN A 49 13.07 3.33 -4.59
CA ASN A 49 13.89 2.70 -5.62
C ASN A 49 14.71 3.68 -6.47
N THR A 50 14.27 4.93 -6.61
CA THR A 50 14.99 5.97 -7.38
C THR A 50 16.01 6.73 -6.54
N LEU A 51 15.85 6.78 -5.21
CA LEU A 51 16.78 7.39 -4.27
C LEU A 51 18.02 6.52 -4.00
N HIS A 52 18.40 5.62 -4.94
CA HIS A 52 19.68 4.92 -4.90
C HIS A 52 20.80 5.96 -4.80
N THR A 53 21.30 6.09 -3.58
CA THR A 53 22.56 6.73 -3.24
C THR A 53 23.70 5.99 -3.96
N ALA A 54 24.81 6.69 -4.18
CA ALA A 54 25.95 6.36 -5.06
C ALA A 54 26.60 4.95 -4.93
N ASN A 55 26.11 4.06 -4.06
CA ASN A 55 26.68 2.75 -3.73
C ASN A 55 25.82 1.54 -4.17
N GLY A 56 24.73 1.73 -4.92
CA GLY A 56 24.03 0.61 -5.60
C GLY A 56 23.26 -0.35 -4.69
N GLN A 57 23.00 -0.01 -3.43
CA GLN A 57 22.16 -0.81 -2.53
C GLN A 57 20.71 -0.29 -2.54
N THR A 58 19.76 -1.18 -2.86
CA THR A 58 18.35 -0.88 -2.71
C THR A 58 18.00 -0.91 -1.21
N PRO A 59 17.50 0.18 -0.62
CA PRO A 59 17.16 0.19 0.80
C PRO A 59 16.05 -0.84 1.09
N PHE A 60 16.27 -1.70 2.08
CA PHE A 60 15.25 -2.64 2.57
C PHE A 60 14.19 -1.88 3.38
N VAL A 61 13.08 -1.51 2.73
CA VAL A 61 11.91 -0.93 3.42
C VAL A 61 11.02 -2.05 3.95
N THR A 62 11.03 -2.23 5.27
CA THR A 62 10.12 -3.14 5.97
C THR A 62 8.92 -2.35 6.44
N PHE A 63 7.77 -2.54 5.80
CA PHE A 63 6.50 -2.05 6.33
C PHE A 63 6.01 -3.07 7.37
N GLY A 64 6.09 -2.71 8.65
CA GLY A 64 5.46 -3.49 9.71
C GLY A 64 3.93 -3.33 9.67
N PHE A 65 3.23 -4.25 9.00
CA PHE A 65 1.78 -4.34 9.01
C PHE A 65 1.37 -5.77 9.38
N GLY A 66 0.36 -5.95 10.24
CA GLY A 66 -0.06 -7.31 10.61
C GLY A 66 -1.03 -7.47 11.78
N LEU A 67 -1.33 -6.44 12.56
CA LEU A 67 -2.23 -6.56 13.73
C LEU A 67 -3.57 -5.81 13.58
N GLY A 68 -3.75 -5.04 12.50
CA GLY A 68 -4.97 -4.28 12.26
C GLY A 68 -6.02 -5.11 11.53
N THR A 69 -7.14 -5.41 12.20
CA THR A 69 -8.29 -6.13 11.60
C THR A 69 -9.29 -5.21 10.91
N SER A 70 -9.15 -3.89 11.09
CA SER A 70 -10.02 -2.87 10.51
C SER A 70 -9.93 -2.83 8.98
N TRP A 71 -10.99 -2.35 8.32
CA TRP A 71 -11.03 -2.29 6.86
C TRP A 71 -9.93 -1.40 6.28
N GLU A 72 -9.56 -0.31 6.97
CA GLU A 72 -8.46 0.57 6.60
C GLU A 72 -7.13 -0.16 6.64
N SER A 73 -6.93 -0.95 7.70
CA SER A 73 -5.72 -1.75 7.87
C SER A 73 -5.63 -2.81 6.78
N ARG A 74 -6.75 -3.44 6.40
CA ARG A 74 -6.80 -4.38 5.28
C ARG A 74 -6.53 -3.70 3.95
N LEU A 75 -7.06 -2.49 3.74
CA LEU A 75 -6.84 -1.71 2.52
C LEU A 75 -5.36 -1.39 2.33
N ILE A 76 -4.69 -0.92 3.39
CA ILE A 76 -3.25 -0.65 3.37
C ILE A 76 -2.44 -1.91 3.01
N GLN A 77 -2.77 -3.04 3.65
CA GLN A 77 -2.12 -4.33 3.37
C GLN A 77 -2.29 -4.75 1.91
N GLN A 78 -3.52 -4.64 1.39
CA GLN A 78 -3.82 -4.96 0.00
C GLN A 78 -3.08 -4.04 -0.97
N SER A 79 -3.02 -2.74 -0.71
CA SER A 79 -2.29 -1.78 -1.56
C SER A 79 -0.81 -2.11 -1.66
N ILE A 80 -0.16 -2.41 -0.53
CA ILE A 80 1.27 -2.77 -0.50
C ILE A 80 1.52 -4.09 -1.26
N LEU A 81 0.68 -5.11 -1.02
CA LEU A 81 0.81 -6.40 -1.70
C LEU A 81 0.57 -6.28 -3.20
N ARG A 82 -0.44 -5.51 -3.63
CA ARG A 82 -0.73 -5.26 -5.04
C ARG A 82 0.42 -4.53 -5.73
N ASN A 83 1.01 -3.52 -5.09
CA ASN A 83 2.19 -2.83 -5.63
C ASN A 83 3.37 -3.77 -5.82
N ARG A 84 3.67 -4.60 -4.82
CA ARG A 84 4.74 -5.62 -4.92
C ARG A 84 4.48 -6.64 -6.04
N ILE A 85 3.25 -7.09 -6.20
CA ILE A 85 2.87 -8.02 -7.30
C ILE A 85 2.98 -7.33 -8.66
N ALA A 86 2.56 -6.06 -8.76
CA ALA A 86 2.65 -5.29 -9.99
C ALA A 86 4.12 -5.11 -10.43
N GLY A 87 5.03 -4.94 -9.46
CA GLY A 87 6.44 -4.69 -9.71
C GLY A 87 6.70 -3.30 -10.30
N LEU A 88 7.94 -2.83 -10.23
CA LEU A 88 8.32 -1.52 -10.73
C LEU A 88 8.77 -1.56 -12.19
N GLY A 89 8.05 -0.82 -13.05
CA GLY A 89 8.50 -0.45 -14.40
C GLY A 89 7.89 -1.26 -15.56
N LYS A 90 7.93 -0.66 -16.77
CA LYS A 90 7.40 -1.22 -18.04
C LYS A 90 7.93 -2.62 -18.41
N ASN A 91 8.99 -3.08 -17.77
CA ASN A 91 9.47 -4.45 -17.87
C ASN A 91 9.17 -5.14 -16.55
N ARG A 92 8.09 -5.93 -16.55
CA ARG A 92 7.54 -6.74 -15.46
C ARG A 92 8.58 -7.75 -14.93
N LYS A 93 9.67 -7.27 -14.31
CA LYS A 93 10.71 -8.09 -13.68
C LYS A 93 10.25 -8.34 -12.25
N ASN A 94 9.72 -9.54 -12.03
CA ASN A 94 9.41 -10.10 -10.72
C ASN A 94 10.69 -10.17 -9.89
N ARG A 95 10.96 -9.13 -9.09
CA ARG A 95 12.18 -9.05 -8.28
C ARG A 95 11.84 -9.59 -6.88
N GLY A 96 12.62 -10.60 -6.48
CA GLY A 96 12.48 -11.47 -5.30
C GLY A 96 11.58 -10.99 -4.16
N VAL A 97 10.58 -11.82 -3.88
CA VAL A 97 9.89 -11.89 -2.58
C VAL A 97 10.94 -12.01 -1.48
N PRO A 98 10.98 -11.13 -0.46
CA PRO A 98 11.82 -11.36 0.70
C PRO A 98 11.25 -12.54 1.49
N GLU A 99 12.06 -13.57 1.67
CA GLU A 99 11.72 -14.72 2.50
C GLU A 99 11.35 -14.24 3.91
N THR A 100 10.09 -14.42 4.30
CA THR A 100 9.72 -14.40 5.72
C THR A 100 10.33 -15.64 6.35
N GLY A 101 11.51 -15.46 6.96
CA GLY A 101 12.20 -16.47 7.76
C GLY A 101 11.29 -16.96 8.88
N CYS A 102 10.62 -18.08 8.65
CA CYS A 102 10.03 -18.91 9.68
C CYS A 102 11.10 -19.93 10.07
N SER A 103 11.80 -19.64 11.15
CA SER A 103 12.69 -20.59 11.83
C SER A 103 11.87 -21.82 12.24
N ARG A 104 12.02 -22.92 11.51
CA ARG A 104 11.74 -24.25 12.04
C ARG A 104 13.07 -24.94 12.30
N SER A 105 13.47 -24.90 13.57
CA SER A 105 14.32 -25.92 14.15
C SER A 105 13.66 -27.28 13.93
N ALA A 106 14.26 -28.13 13.10
CA ALA A 106 13.99 -29.55 13.10
C ALA A 106 15.30 -30.25 13.46
N THR A 107 15.36 -30.66 14.72
CA THR A 107 16.33 -31.59 15.28
C THR A 107 16.20 -32.93 14.56
N ALA A 108 17.32 -33.47 14.08
CA ALA A 108 17.56 -34.90 13.90
C ALA A 108 19.07 -35.13 13.98
#